data_AF-T0ZGN4-F1
#
_entry.id   AF-T0ZGN4-F1
#
_cell.length_a   1.000
_cell.length_b   1.000
_cell.length_c   1.000
_cell.angle_alpha   90.00
_cell.angle_beta   90.00
_cell.angle_gamma   90.00
#
_symmetry.space_group_name_H-M   'P 1'
#
loop_
_entity.id
_entity.type
_entity.pdbx_description
1 polymer ?
#
loop_
_entity_poly.entity_id
_entity_poly.type
_entity_poly.pdbx_seq_one_letter_code
_entity_poly.pdbx_strand_id
1 'polypeptide(L)'
;MAARYIESTLPGLYELAIGGTAVGTGLNAHPRFAELVAAHIARETKHPFVSAPNKFAALASHDAIVMASGALRTLATSLMKIANDIRWLASGPRCGLGELSLPENEPGSSIMPGKVNPTSARP
;
A
#
# COMPACT_ATOMS: atom_id res chain seq x y z
N MET A 1 -2.39 0.86 13.91
CA MET A 1 -3.83 0.89 13.51
C MET A 1 -3.98 0.80 12.00
N ALA A 2 -3.39 1.71 11.21
CA ALA A 2 -3.48 1.66 9.74
C ALA A 2 -2.94 0.37 9.09
N ALA A 3 -1.85 -0.21 9.61
CA ALA A 3 -1.34 -1.50 9.13
C ALA A 3 -2.38 -2.63 9.20
N ARG A 4 -3.18 -2.68 10.26
CA ARG A 4 -4.27 -3.67 10.42
C ARG A 4 -5.34 -3.52 9.34
N TYR A 5 -5.63 -2.30 8.90
CA TYR A 5 -6.58 -2.08 7.80
C TYR A 5 -6.05 -2.63 6.48
N ILE A 6 -4.76 -2.42 6.20
CA ILE A 6 -4.11 -2.97 5.01
C ILE A 6 -4.13 -4.50 5.06
N GLU A 7 -3.72 -5.11 6.18
CA GLU A 7 -3.75 -6.56 6.39
C GLU A 7 -5.14 -7.15 6.19
N SER A 8 -6.19 -6.45 6.63
CA SER A 8 -7.58 -6.89 6.45
C SER A 8 -8.04 -6.96 4.98
N THR A 9 -7.33 -6.29 4.07
CA THR A 9 -7.64 -6.33 2.63
C THR A 9 -7.00 -7.51 1.90
N LEU A 10 -5.99 -8.14 2.51
CA LEU A 10 -5.21 -9.21 1.89
C LEU A 10 -6.03 -10.42 1.45
N PRO A 11 -7.03 -10.91 2.21
CA PRO A 11 -7.83 -12.07 1.80
C PRO A 11 -8.44 -11.92 0.40
N GLY A 12 -9.00 -10.74 0.08
CA GLY A 12 -9.58 -10.48 -1.24
C GLY A 12 -8.54 -10.38 -2.36
N LEU A 13 -7.30 -9.99 -2.05
CA LEU A 13 -6.20 -9.92 -3.02
C LEU A 13 -5.60 -11.31 -3.33
N TYR A 14 -5.79 -12.28 -2.43
CA TYR A 14 -5.33 -13.65 -2.63
C TYR A 14 -6.28 -14.50 -3.50
N GLU A 15 -7.47 -13.99 -3.81
CA GLU A 15 -8.43 -14.64 -4.68
C GLU A 15 -8.10 -14.42 -6.16
N LEU A 16 -7.74 -15.49 -6.86
CA LEU A 16 -7.32 -15.43 -8.26
C LEU A 16 -8.49 -15.71 -9.22
N ALA A 17 -8.66 -14.83 -10.21
CA ALA A 17 -9.62 -14.99 -11.31
C ALA A 17 -9.19 -16.10 -12.32
N ILE A 18 -7.98 -16.63 -12.20
CA ILE A 18 -7.44 -17.64 -13.10
C ILE A 18 -8.36 -18.88 -13.19
N GLY A 19 -8.57 -19.36 -14.41
CA GLY A 19 -9.51 -20.44 -14.71
C GLY A 19 -10.95 -20.00 -14.97
N GLY A 20 -11.30 -18.71 -14.81
CA GLY A 20 -12.59 -18.18 -15.27
C GLY A 20 -12.73 -18.06 -16.80
N THR A 21 -11.61 -18.14 -17.53
CA THR A 21 -11.49 -17.98 -18.99
C THR A 21 -12.14 -16.70 -19.50
N ALA A 22 -12.97 -16.76 -20.56
CA ALA A 22 -13.44 -15.57 -21.26
C ALA A 22 -14.43 -14.72 -20.46
N VAL A 23 -15.36 -15.37 -19.74
CA VAL A 23 -16.50 -14.69 -19.09
C VAL A 23 -16.83 -15.23 -17.70
N GLY A 24 -15.95 -16.03 -17.10
CA GLY A 24 -16.13 -16.59 -15.75
C GLY A 24 -16.68 -18.01 -15.70
N THR A 25 -17.08 -18.59 -16.84
CA THR A 25 -17.63 -19.96 -16.91
C THR A 25 -16.57 -21.05 -16.83
N GLY A 26 -15.31 -20.72 -17.10
CA GLY A 26 -14.25 -21.72 -17.22
C GLY A 26 -14.30 -22.53 -18.53
N LEU A 27 -15.07 -22.08 -19.53
CA LEU A 27 -15.13 -22.74 -20.84
C LEU A 27 -13.72 -22.88 -21.44
N ASN A 28 -13.41 -24.07 -21.96
CA ASN A 28 -12.11 -24.47 -22.51
C ASN A 28 -10.96 -24.61 -21.49
N ALA A 29 -11.21 -24.49 -20.18
CA ALA A 29 -10.24 -24.86 -19.15
C ALA A 29 -10.51 -26.28 -18.62
N HIS A 30 -9.46 -27.00 -18.26
CA HIS A 30 -9.61 -28.26 -17.54
C HIS A 30 -10.24 -27.98 -16.15
N PRO A 31 -11.20 -28.80 -15.65
CA PRO A 31 -11.92 -28.52 -14.40
C PRO A 31 -11.04 -28.28 -13.17
N ARG A 32 -9.87 -28.94 -13.12
CA ARG A 32 -8.87 -28.78 -12.03
C ARG A 32 -7.88 -27.62 -12.21
N PHE A 33 -7.90 -26.94 -13.36
CA PHE A 33 -6.87 -25.96 -13.72
C PHE A 33 -6.77 -24.82 -12.72
N ALA A 34 -7.92 -24.23 -12.35
CA ALA A 34 -7.98 -23.05 -11.50
C ALA A 34 -7.36 -23.29 -10.11
N GLU A 35 -7.71 -24.41 -9.46
CA GLU A 35 -7.17 -24.76 -8.15
C GLU A 35 -5.70 -25.18 -8.20
N LEU A 36 -5.30 -25.95 -9.21
CA LEU A 36 -3.92 -26.40 -9.36
C LEU A 36 -2.97 -25.23 -9.58
N VAL A 37 -3.36 -24.26 -10.41
CA VAL A 37 -2.53 -23.07 -10.66
C VAL A 37 -2.49 -22.17 -9.43
N ALA A 38 -3.61 -21.95 -8.74
CA ALA A 38 -3.60 -21.19 -7.50
C ALA A 38 -2.71 -21.83 -6.43
N ALA A 39 -2.77 -23.15 -6.25
CA ALA A 39 -1.91 -23.89 -5.34
C ALA A 39 -0.43 -23.85 -5.75
N HIS A 40 -0.14 -23.84 -7.05
CA HIS A 40 1.23 -23.67 -7.55
C HIS A 40 1.76 -22.27 -7.25
N ILE A 41 1.00 -21.23 -7.55
CA ILE A 41 1.35 -19.83 -7.23
C ILE A 41 1.54 -19.65 -5.71
N ALA A 42 0.65 -20.21 -4.90
CA ALA A 42 0.75 -20.15 -3.45
C ALA A 42 2.06 -20.76 -2.93
N ARG A 43 2.48 -21.89 -3.52
CA ARG A 43 3.72 -22.57 -3.17
C ARG A 43 4.97 -21.77 -3.56
N GLU A 44 5.00 -21.25 -4.78
CA GLU A 44 6.13 -20.47 -5.29
C GLU A 44 6.30 -19.16 -4.52
N THR A 45 5.20 -18.47 -4.22
CA THR A 45 5.21 -17.15 -3.57
C THR A 45 5.21 -17.21 -2.05
N LYS A 46 4.88 -18.37 -1.45
CA LYS A 46 4.66 -18.57 -0.02
C LYS A 46 3.53 -17.68 0.54
N HIS A 47 2.57 -17.31 -0.31
CA HIS A 47 1.37 -16.58 0.06
C HIS A 47 0.13 -17.44 -0.14
N PRO A 48 -0.95 -17.24 0.64
CA PRO A 48 -2.12 -18.12 0.64
C PRO A 48 -3.06 -17.83 -0.54
N PHE A 49 -2.54 -17.84 -1.77
CA PHE A 49 -3.34 -17.67 -2.98
C PHE A 49 -4.33 -18.82 -3.17
N VAL A 50 -5.56 -18.47 -3.54
CA VAL A 50 -6.66 -19.42 -3.75
C VAL A 50 -7.40 -19.08 -5.04
N SER A 51 -8.14 -20.05 -5.56
CA SER A 51 -9.04 -19.79 -6.69
C SER A 51 -10.25 -18.99 -6.21
N ALA A 52 -10.60 -17.88 -6.87
CA ALA A 52 -11.74 -17.06 -6.45
C ALA A 52 -13.05 -17.88 -6.44
N PRO A 53 -13.89 -17.82 -5.40
CA PRO A 53 -15.11 -18.62 -5.31
C PRO A 53 -16.13 -18.23 -6.39
N ASN A 54 -16.12 -16.97 -6.84
CA ASN A 54 -16.95 -16.48 -7.93
C ASN A 54 -16.09 -15.84 -9.03
N LYS A 55 -15.94 -16.54 -10.16
CA LYS A 55 -15.15 -16.08 -11.32
C LYS A 55 -15.82 -14.95 -12.10
N PHE A 56 -17.13 -14.82 -12.05
CA PHE A 56 -17.84 -13.71 -12.68
C PHE A 56 -17.49 -12.39 -11.99
N ALA A 57 -17.61 -12.36 -10.66
CA ALA A 57 -17.25 -11.20 -9.86
C ALA A 57 -15.76 -10.85 -10.03
N ALA A 58 -14.87 -11.86 -9.92
CA ALA A 58 -13.43 -11.66 -10.03
C ALA A 58 -12.94 -11.16 -11.41
N LEU A 59 -13.73 -11.33 -12.47
CA LEU A 59 -13.43 -10.81 -13.82
C LEU A 59 -14.13 -9.46 -14.10
N ALA A 60 -15.37 -9.30 -13.61
CA ALA A 60 -16.19 -8.13 -13.90
C ALA A 60 -15.88 -6.93 -12.99
N SER A 61 -15.48 -7.16 -11.75
CA SER A 61 -15.14 -6.11 -10.78
C SER A 61 -13.78 -6.37 -10.12
N HIS A 62 -13.19 -5.29 -9.61
CA HIS A 62 -11.87 -5.31 -8.97
C HIS A 62 -11.95 -4.73 -7.55
N ASP A 63 -13.00 -5.12 -6.82
CA ASP A 63 -13.37 -4.53 -5.53
C ASP A 63 -12.30 -4.72 -4.46
N ALA A 64 -11.59 -5.86 -4.48
CA ALA A 64 -10.45 -6.11 -3.59
C ALA A 64 -9.32 -5.09 -3.77
N ILE A 65 -9.03 -4.70 -5.02
CA ILE A 65 -8.00 -3.69 -5.33
C ILE A 65 -8.47 -2.29 -4.87
N VAL A 66 -9.74 -1.97 -5.10
CA VAL A 66 -10.33 -0.70 -4.64
C VAL A 66 -10.29 -0.60 -3.12
N MET A 67 -10.63 -1.68 -2.41
CA MET A 67 -10.58 -1.76 -0.95
C MET A 67 -9.14 -1.59 -0.43
N ALA A 68 -8.16 -2.27 -1.04
CA ALA A 68 -6.74 -2.12 -0.69
C ALA A 68 -6.25 -0.67 -0.91
N SER A 69 -6.64 -0.05 -2.01
CA SER A 69 -6.34 1.37 -2.29
C SER A 69 -6.97 2.30 -1.23
N GLY A 70 -8.19 2.02 -0.78
CA GLY A 70 -8.83 2.73 0.32
C GLY A 70 -8.05 2.62 1.64
N ALA A 71 -7.62 1.41 2.02
CA ALA A 71 -6.82 1.19 3.22
C ALA A 71 -5.47 1.92 3.16
N LEU A 72 -4.80 1.90 2.00
CA LEU A 72 -3.58 2.66 1.77
C LEU A 72 -3.81 4.17 1.86
N ARG A 73 -4.95 4.67 1.39
CA ARG A 73 -5.33 6.08 1.52
C ARG A 73 -5.50 6.50 2.98
N THR A 74 -6.07 5.65 3.82
CA THR A 74 -6.16 5.88 5.27
C THR A 74 -4.77 5.97 5.93
N LEU A 75 -3.83 5.13 5.51
CA LEU A 75 -2.44 5.25 5.94
C LEU A 75 -1.85 6.59 5.46
N ALA A 76 -2.06 6.95 4.19
CA ALA A 76 -1.54 8.19 3.62
C ALA A 76 -2.02 9.45 4.37
N THR A 77 -3.30 9.53 4.74
CA THR A 77 -3.80 10.66 5.56
C THR A 77 -3.16 10.70 6.95
N SER A 78 -2.94 9.53 7.56
CA SER A 78 -2.26 9.45 8.87
C SER A 78 -0.81 9.93 8.77
N LEU A 79 -0.08 9.47 7.74
CA LEU A 79 1.30 9.86 7.48
C LEU A 79 1.42 11.34 7.11
N MET A 80 0.50 11.85 6.29
CA MET A 80 0.44 13.27 5.92
C MET A 80 0.32 14.15 7.16
N LYS A 81 -0.51 13.78 8.12
CA LYS A 81 -0.61 14.49 9.39
C LYS A 81 0.72 14.45 10.13
N ILE A 82 1.25 13.26 10.41
CA ILE A 82 2.49 13.06 11.18
C ILE A 82 3.66 13.83 10.56
N ALA A 83 3.84 13.72 9.24
CA ALA A 83 4.89 14.42 8.51
C ALA A 83 4.73 15.94 8.60
N ASN A 84 3.51 16.47 8.48
CA ASN A 84 3.26 17.90 8.61
C ASN A 84 3.50 18.41 10.03
N ASP A 85 3.14 17.66 11.06
CA ASP A 85 3.46 18.01 12.45
C ASP A 85 4.96 18.12 12.64
N ILE A 86 5.73 17.11 12.22
CA ILE A 86 7.19 17.12 12.31
C ILE A 86 7.77 18.34 11.56
N ARG A 87 7.28 18.59 10.34
CA ARG A 87 7.70 19.72 9.51
C ARG A 87 7.46 21.06 10.21
N TRP A 88 6.30 21.25 10.82
CA TRP A 88 5.95 22.49 11.50
C TRP A 88 6.70 22.65 12.82
N LEU A 89 6.78 21.60 13.64
CA LEU A 89 7.51 21.63 14.91
C LEU A 89 9.01 21.88 14.72
N ALA A 90 9.59 21.42 13.61
CA ALA A 90 10.98 21.69 13.23
C ALA A 90 11.18 23.01 12.45
N SER A 91 10.12 23.79 12.21
CA SER A 91 10.26 25.07 11.50
C SER A 91 11.09 26.06 12.32
N GLY A 92 12.03 26.75 11.68
CA GLY A 92 13.00 27.56 12.39
C GLY A 92 14.14 28.04 11.48
N PRO A 93 15.28 28.49 12.04
CA PRO A 93 15.67 28.35 13.45
C PRO A 93 15.16 29.48 14.37
N ARG A 94 14.66 30.60 13.84
CA ARG A 94 14.27 31.77 14.65
C ARG A 94 12.85 32.28 14.41
N CYS A 95 12.28 31.99 13.24
CA CYS A 95 10.97 32.50 12.82
C CYS A 95 9.94 31.37 12.60
N GLY A 96 10.05 30.29 13.37
CA GLY A 96 9.13 29.14 13.33
C GLY A 96 8.83 28.65 14.76
N LEU A 97 8.33 27.43 14.91
CA LEU A 97 8.04 26.85 16.22
C LEU A 97 9.32 26.42 16.95
N GLY A 98 10.27 25.78 16.25
CA GLY A 98 11.58 25.42 16.78
C GLY A 98 11.57 24.38 17.92
N GLU A 99 10.52 23.59 18.05
CA GLU A 99 10.36 22.58 19.11
C GLU A 99 11.16 21.30 18.83
N LEU A 100 11.42 20.98 17.57
CA LEU A 100 12.20 19.82 17.15
C LEU A 100 13.46 20.23 16.38
N SER A 101 14.54 19.48 16.59
CA SER A 101 15.76 19.54 15.78
C SER A 101 15.87 18.30 14.92
N LEU A 102 15.94 18.46 13.60
CA LEU A 102 16.04 17.35 12.65
C LEU A 102 17.51 17.10 12.25
N PRO A 103 17.86 15.84 11.91
CA PRO A 103 19.18 15.55 11.36
C PRO A 103 19.36 16.23 9.99
N GLU A 104 20.53 16.82 9.77
CA GLU A 104 20.93 17.39 8.49
C GLU A 104 21.48 16.26 7.59
N ASN A 105 20.67 15.80 6.64
CA ASN A 105 21.05 14.71 5.73
C ASN A 105 21.68 15.21 4.42
N GLU A 106 21.27 16.39 3.96
CA GLU A 106 21.82 17.04 2.79
C GLU A 106 22.64 18.28 3.20
N PRO A 107 23.81 18.55 2.58
CA PRO A 107 24.63 19.70 2.93
C PRO A 107 23.87 21.01 2.79
N GLY A 108 23.73 21.75 3.90
CA GLY A 108 23.27 23.13 3.90
C GLY A 108 24.30 24.11 3.33
N SER A 109 23.88 25.35 3.13
CA SER A 109 24.81 26.42 2.77
C SER A 109 25.59 26.86 4.01
N SER A 110 26.92 26.97 3.89
CA SER A 110 27.80 27.42 4.99
C SER A 110 27.47 28.81 5.54
N ILE A 111 26.78 29.66 4.76
CA ILE A 111 26.31 30.99 5.19
C ILE A 111 24.96 30.96 5.91
N MET A 112 24.25 29.82 5.91
CA MET A 112 22.96 29.62 6.57
C MET A 112 23.04 28.59 7.72
N PRO A 113 23.84 28.84 8.78
CA PRO A 113 23.99 27.89 9.87
C PRO A 113 22.65 27.65 10.60
N GLY A 114 22.36 26.38 10.86
CA GLY A 114 21.12 25.95 11.55
C GLY A 114 19.88 25.88 10.67
N LYS A 115 19.97 26.19 9.37
CA LYS A 115 18.87 25.94 8.42
C LYS A 115 18.90 24.49 7.97
N VAL A 116 17.95 23.69 8.47
CA VAL A 116 17.75 22.30 8.03
C VAL A 116 16.39 22.18 7.36
N ASN A 117 16.36 21.71 6.11
CA ASN A 117 15.11 21.48 5.40
C ASN A 117 14.56 20.09 5.77
N PRO A 118 13.26 19.95 6.08
CA PRO A 118 12.65 18.67 6.43
C PRO A 118 12.35 17.83 5.17
N THR A 119 13.39 17.42 4.44
CA THR A 119 13.31 16.72 3.14
C THR A 119 12.55 15.39 3.22
N SER A 120 12.75 14.62 4.29
CA SER A 120 12.05 13.34 4.53
C SER A 120 10.58 13.49 4.96
N ALA A 121 10.17 14.67 5.42
CA ALA A 121 8.78 14.97 5.81
C ALA A 121 8.05 15.82 4.77
N ARG A 122 8.51 15.77 3.51
CA ARG A 122 7.87 16.44 2.38
C ARG A 122 6.58 15.71 1.99
N PRO A 123 5.48 16.44 1.74
CA PRO A 123 4.23 15.84 1.25
C PRO A 123 4.34 15.31 -0.18
#